data_AF-A0A060W9F3-F1
#
_entry.id   AF-A0A060W9F3-F1
#
_cell.length_a   1.000
_cell.length_b   1.000
_cell.length_c   1.000
_cell.angle_alpha   90.00
_cell.angle_beta   90.00
_cell.angle_gamma   90.00
#
_symmetry.space_group_name_H-M   'P 1'
#
loop_
_entity.id
_entity.type
_entity.pdbx_description
1 polymer ?
#
loop_
_entity_poly.entity_id
_entity_poly.type
_entity_poly.pdbx_seq_one_letter_code
_entity_poly.pdbx_strand_id
1 'polypeptide(L)'
;MAVSIGRCLAADACLLILALTFHHSNADNIVASTEEAPHRRFEYKYSFKGPHLSQTDGIIPFWVHSGNAIPSADQVRITPSLRSQKGSVWAKNTVNFDHWEAEVTFRVSGRGRMGADGLVRTE
;
A
#
# COMPACT_ATOMS: atom_id res chain seq x y z
N MET A 1 -73.57 -31.57 -15.17
CA MET A 1 -72.14 -31.21 -15.13
C MET A 1 -72.07 -29.71 -14.93
N ALA A 2 -71.65 -29.26 -13.75
CA ALA A 2 -71.53 -27.83 -13.43
C ALA A 2 -70.09 -27.59 -12.98
N VAL A 3 -69.37 -26.72 -13.68
CA VAL A 3 -68.06 -26.24 -13.24
C VAL A 3 -68.15 -24.72 -13.20
N SER A 4 -68.10 -24.20 -11.98
CA SER A 4 -68.12 -22.79 -11.66
C SER A 4 -66.80 -22.15 -12.08
N ILE A 5 -66.84 -21.15 -12.96
CA ILE A 5 -65.70 -20.28 -13.27
C ILE A 5 -65.88 -19.01 -12.42
N GLY A 6 -65.61 -19.15 -11.14
CA GLY A 6 -65.41 -18.03 -10.24
C GLY A 6 -63.96 -18.06 -9.78
N ARG A 7 -63.35 -16.87 -9.64
CA ARG A 7 -62.02 -16.57 -9.06
C ARG A 7 -60.89 -16.45 -10.09
N CYS A 8 -60.69 -15.23 -10.60
CA CYS A 8 -59.35 -14.77 -10.95
C CYS A 8 -59.10 -13.26 -10.77
N LEU A 9 -60.08 -12.47 -10.29
CA LEU A 9 -59.89 -11.02 -10.11
C LEU A 9 -58.91 -10.64 -8.97
N ALA A 10 -58.71 -11.52 -7.98
CA ALA A 10 -57.76 -11.26 -6.89
C ALA A 10 -56.29 -11.51 -7.29
N ALA A 11 -56.04 -12.40 -8.26
CA ALA A 11 -54.69 -12.72 -8.71
C ALA A 11 -54.08 -11.57 -9.53
N ASP A 12 -54.88 -10.91 -10.36
CA ASP A 12 -54.45 -9.75 -11.15
C ASP A 12 -54.17 -8.52 -10.28
N ALA A 13 -54.98 -8.29 -9.23
CA ALA A 13 -54.73 -7.22 -8.27
C ALA A 13 -53.41 -7.45 -7.49
N CYS A 14 -53.13 -8.69 -7.09
CA CYS A 14 -51.88 -9.05 -6.43
C CYS A 14 -50.66 -8.90 -7.35
N LEU A 15 -50.78 -9.26 -8.62
CA LEU A 15 -49.70 -9.11 -9.61
C LEU A 15 -49.35 -7.64 -9.86
N LEU A 16 -50.34 -6.74 -9.88
CA LEU A 16 -50.11 -5.30 -10.02
C LEU A 16 -49.49 -4.67 -8.77
N ILE A 17 -49.89 -5.11 -7.57
CA ILE A 17 -49.30 -4.62 -6.30
C ILE A 17 -47.83 -5.10 -6.16
N LEU A 18 -47.54 -6.35 -6.55
CA LEU A 18 -46.17 -6.85 -6.64
C LEU A 18 -45.34 -6.06 -7.66
N ALA A 19 -45.88 -5.80 -8.87
CA ALA A 19 -45.15 -5.02 -9.86
C ALA A 19 -44.82 -3.59 -9.37
N LEU A 20 -45.76 -2.90 -8.72
CA LEU A 20 -45.55 -1.53 -8.21
C LEU A 20 -44.55 -1.48 -7.04
N THR A 21 -44.54 -2.49 -6.17
CA THR A 21 -43.55 -2.58 -5.08
C THR A 21 -42.16 -2.94 -5.60
N PHE A 22 -42.05 -3.78 -6.63
CA PHE A 22 -40.78 -4.09 -7.30
C PHE A 22 -40.20 -2.87 -8.05
N HIS A 23 -41.04 -2.02 -8.66
CA HIS A 23 -40.55 -0.80 -9.32
C HIS A 23 -40.10 0.29 -8.33
N HIS A 24 -40.69 0.37 -7.14
CA HIS A 24 -40.32 1.37 -6.13
C HIS A 24 -39.02 1.02 -5.37
N SER A 25 -38.58 -0.24 -5.41
CA SER A 25 -37.40 -0.71 -4.65
C SER A 25 -36.06 -0.50 -5.36
N ASN A 26 -36.03 0.05 -6.59
CA ASN A 26 -34.79 0.42 -7.27
C ASN A 26 -34.56 1.94 -7.18
N ALA A 27 -34.53 2.47 -5.96
CA ALA A 27 -33.75 3.66 -5.69
C ALA A 27 -32.34 3.16 -5.33
N ASP A 28 -31.53 2.93 -6.37
CA ASP A 28 -30.10 2.69 -6.20
C ASP A 28 -29.53 3.91 -5.48
N ASN A 29 -29.33 3.78 -4.18
CA ASN A 29 -28.51 4.69 -3.41
C ASN A 29 -27.07 4.39 -3.83
N ILE A 30 -26.69 4.88 -5.02
CA ILE A 30 -25.30 5.05 -5.41
C ILE A 30 -24.77 6.14 -4.48
N VAL A 31 -24.46 5.72 -3.25
CA VAL A 31 -23.38 6.35 -2.51
C VAL A 31 -22.19 6.12 -3.40
N ALA A 32 -21.92 7.10 -4.27
CA ALA A 32 -20.61 7.29 -4.82
C ALA A 32 -19.72 7.54 -3.61
N SER A 33 -19.30 6.45 -2.95
CA SER A 33 -18.00 6.41 -2.34
C SER A 33 -17.08 6.66 -3.52
N THR A 34 -16.79 7.93 -3.78
CA THR A 34 -15.54 8.31 -4.37
C THR A 34 -14.53 7.54 -3.54
N GLU A 35 -14.02 6.43 -4.08
CA GLU A 35 -12.79 5.81 -3.60
C GLU A 35 -11.71 6.84 -3.89
N GLU A 36 -11.74 7.93 -3.13
CA GLU A 36 -10.71 8.93 -3.13
C GLU A 36 -9.49 8.18 -2.60
N ALA A 37 -8.54 7.94 -3.52
CA ALA A 37 -7.33 7.21 -3.19
C ALA A 37 -6.77 7.78 -1.88
N PRO A 38 -6.34 6.93 -0.93
CA PRO A 38 -5.92 7.38 0.39
C PRO A 38 -4.96 8.57 0.27
N HIS A 39 -5.24 9.66 0.99
CA HIS A 39 -4.44 10.87 0.90
C HIS A 39 -2.97 10.58 1.24
N ARG A 40 -2.09 10.64 0.24
CA ARG A 40 -0.66 10.37 0.39
C ARG A 40 0.07 11.63 0.82
N ARG A 41 0.62 11.61 2.04
CA ARG A 41 1.50 12.67 2.55
C ARG A 41 2.95 12.19 2.55
N PHE A 42 3.83 12.95 1.89
CA PHE A 42 5.26 12.66 1.91
C PHE A 42 5.90 13.12 3.22
N GLU A 43 6.50 12.20 3.95
CA GLU A 43 7.19 12.47 5.20
C GLU A 43 8.72 12.49 5.02
N TYR A 44 9.29 13.69 4.96
CA TYR A 44 10.73 13.89 4.73
C TYR A 44 11.61 13.31 5.85
N LYS A 45 11.08 13.21 7.07
CA LYS A 45 11.81 12.68 8.24
C LYS A 45 12.10 11.19 8.11
N TYR A 46 11.31 10.46 7.33
CA TYR A 46 11.45 9.02 7.07
C TYR A 46 11.91 8.75 5.64
N SER A 47 12.49 9.75 4.97
CA SER A 47 12.87 9.66 3.57
C SER A 47 14.29 10.18 3.38
N PHE A 48 15.06 9.55 2.50
CA PHE A 48 16.32 10.09 2.01
C PHE A 48 16.37 9.90 0.49
N LYS A 49 16.92 10.88 -0.23
CA LYS A 49 17.12 10.81 -1.68
C LYS A 49 18.40 11.53 -2.08
N GLY A 50 19.09 11.03 -3.11
CA GLY A 50 20.22 11.72 -3.74
C GLY A 50 19.78 13.00 -4.48
N PRO A 51 20.71 13.89 -4.89
CA PRO A 51 22.17 13.76 -4.83
C PRO A 51 22.85 14.32 -3.57
N HIS A 52 22.07 14.72 -2.55
CA HIS A 52 22.59 15.25 -1.27
C HIS A 52 22.08 14.42 -0.09
N LEU A 53 22.31 13.11 -0.16
CA LEU A 53 21.82 12.13 0.82
C LEU A 53 22.63 12.18 2.12
N SER A 54 23.95 12.12 1.99
CA SER A 54 24.87 12.17 3.12
C SER A 54 25.50 13.55 3.23
N GLN A 55 25.56 14.08 4.45
CA GLN A 55 26.41 15.24 4.75
C GLN A 55 27.89 14.88 4.56
N THR A 56 28.75 15.90 4.49
CA THR A 56 30.22 15.73 4.38
C THR A 56 30.79 14.85 5.49
N ASP A 57 30.12 14.81 6.65
CA ASP A 57 30.46 13.98 7.81
C ASP A 57 30.02 12.51 7.68
N GLY A 58 29.42 12.11 6.55
CA GLY A 58 28.91 10.74 6.34
C GLY A 58 27.65 10.42 7.16
N ILE A 59 26.96 11.44 7.67
CA ILE A 59 25.70 11.29 8.42
C ILE A 59 24.52 11.47 7.46
N ILE A 60 23.54 10.58 7.58
CA ILE A 60 22.25 10.70 6.89
C ILE A 60 21.28 11.42 7.85
N PRO A 61 20.66 12.55 7.46
CA PRO A 61 19.67 13.22 8.30
C PRO A 61 18.53 12.27 8.68
N PHE A 62 18.14 12.24 9.95
CA PHE A 62 17.05 11.38 10.49
C PHE A 62 17.28 9.86 10.45
N TRP A 63 18.41 9.38 9.92
CA TRP A 63 18.73 7.95 9.84
C TRP A 63 20.03 7.63 10.60
N VAL A 64 20.11 6.40 11.10
CA VAL A 64 21.30 5.81 11.72
C VAL A 64 21.73 4.64 10.85
N HIS A 65 23.00 4.62 10.48
CA HIS A 65 23.61 3.47 9.84
C HIS A 65 24.48 2.74 10.86
N SER A 66 24.57 1.41 10.72
CA SER A 66 25.36 0.56 11.60
C SER A 66 25.97 -0.60 10.80
N GLY A 67 27.08 -1.15 11.31
CA GLY A 67 27.87 -2.16 10.63
C GLY A 67 28.71 -1.56 9.49
N ASN A 68 28.74 -2.24 8.34
CA ASN A 68 29.55 -1.87 7.18
C ASN A 68 28.78 -1.03 6.15
N ALA A 69 27.73 -0.34 6.58
CA ALA A 69 26.95 0.54 5.72
C ALA A 69 27.74 1.81 5.39
N ILE A 70 27.87 2.12 4.10
CA ILE A 70 28.63 3.26 3.59
C ILE A 70 27.65 4.24 2.94
N PRO A 71 27.31 5.35 3.62
CA PRO A 71 26.53 6.41 3.01
C PRO A 71 27.38 7.18 1.99
N SER A 72 26.80 7.48 0.84
CA SER A 72 27.38 8.35 -0.19
C SER A 72 26.38 9.44 -0.57
N ALA A 73 26.83 10.44 -1.34
CA ALA A 73 26.00 11.57 -1.74
C ALA A 73 24.73 11.16 -2.50
N ASP A 74 24.83 10.15 -3.37
CA ASP A 74 23.72 9.71 -4.22
C ASP A 74 22.96 8.49 -3.70
N GLN A 75 23.65 7.58 -3.01
CA GLN A 75 23.12 6.28 -2.59
C GLN A 75 23.76 5.80 -1.28
N VAL A 76 23.05 4.94 -0.56
CA VAL A 76 23.59 4.26 0.62
C VAL A 76 23.94 2.83 0.27
N ARG A 77 25.21 2.46 0.39
CA ARG A 77 25.64 1.08 0.22
C ARG A 77 25.48 0.35 1.56
N ILE A 78 24.38 -0.38 1.71
CA ILE A 78 24.08 -1.13 2.94
C ILE A 78 25.16 -2.19 3.21
N THR A 79 25.53 -2.96 2.19
CA THR A 79 26.54 -4.02 2.32
C THR A 79 27.47 -4.00 1.10
N PRO A 80 28.80 -3.90 1.27
CA PRO A 80 29.74 -4.01 0.16
C PRO A 80 29.88 -5.46 -0.32
N SER A 81 30.40 -5.66 -1.53
CA SER A 81 30.58 -6.98 -2.16
C SER A 81 31.74 -7.81 -1.59
N LEU A 82 32.09 -7.59 -0.32
CA LEU A 82 33.09 -8.35 0.41
C LEU A 82 32.40 -9.50 1.17
N ARG A 83 33.17 -10.52 1.57
CA ARG A 83 32.61 -11.65 2.32
C ARG A 83 32.23 -11.22 3.75
N SER A 84 31.17 -11.83 4.27
CA SER A 84 30.71 -11.70 5.66
C SER A 84 30.42 -10.26 6.09
N GLN A 85 29.84 -9.48 5.18
CA GLN A 85 29.49 -8.10 5.45
C GLN A 85 28.05 -8.01 5.90
N LYS A 86 27.83 -7.22 6.95
CA LYS A 86 26.50 -6.86 7.45
C LYS A 86 26.47 -5.37 7.63
N GLY A 87 25.42 -4.73 7.14
CA GLY A 87 25.12 -3.35 7.39
C GLY A 87 23.62 -3.16 7.50
N SER A 88 23.22 -2.11 8.21
CA SER A 88 21.82 -1.79 8.43
C SER A 88 21.65 -0.28 8.50
N VAL A 89 20.47 0.18 8.12
CA VAL A 89 20.11 1.59 8.07
C VAL A 89 18.70 1.71 8.62
N TRP A 90 18.56 2.48 9.70
CA TRP A 90 17.33 2.60 10.49
C TRP A 90 16.95 4.05 10.69
N ALA A 91 15.66 4.37 10.67
CA ALA A 91 15.20 5.72 11.02
C ALA A 91 15.41 5.96 12.52
N LYS A 92 15.83 7.19 12.89
CA LYS A 92 16.03 7.60 14.29
C LYS A 92 14.71 7.64 15.07
N ASN A 93 13.63 8.00 14.38
CA ASN A 93 12.32 8.18 14.98
C ASN A 93 11.47 6.93 14.72
N THR A 94 10.62 6.60 15.69
CA THR A 94 9.60 5.58 15.54
C THR A 94 8.44 6.09 14.69
N VAL A 95 7.99 5.28 13.74
CA VAL A 95 6.85 5.60 12.89
C VAL A 95 5.56 5.39 13.70
N ASN A 96 4.74 6.43 13.86
CA ASN A 96 3.46 6.39 14.58
C ASN A 96 2.29 6.73 13.63
N PHE A 97 2.25 6.07 12.48
CA PHE A 97 1.19 6.21 11.48
C PHE A 97 0.41 4.91 11.39
N ASP A 98 -0.92 5.00 11.43
CA ASP A 98 -1.81 3.84 11.30
C ASP A 98 -1.72 3.22 9.89
N HIS A 99 -1.55 4.07 8.89
CA HIS A 99 -1.34 3.68 7.49
C HIS A 99 -0.13 4.42 6.92
N TRP A 100 0.84 3.69 6.38
CA TRP A 100 2.01 4.27 5.74
C TRP A 100 2.42 3.48 4.51
N GLU A 101 3.03 4.17 3.55
CA GLU A 101 3.57 3.61 2.32
C GLU A 101 5.05 4.01 2.24
N ALA A 102 5.92 3.08 1.86
CA ALA A 102 7.35 3.34 1.69
C ALA A 102 7.81 2.84 0.32
N GLU A 103 8.32 3.75 -0.49
CA GLU A 103 8.93 3.43 -1.77
C GLU A 103 10.45 3.24 -1.57
N VAL A 104 10.97 2.08 -1.98
CA VAL A 104 12.39 1.74 -1.80
C VAL A 104 12.99 1.38 -3.15
N THR A 105 13.87 2.25 -3.63
CA THR A 105 14.69 1.98 -4.82
C THR A 105 16.04 1.43 -4.39
N PHE A 106 16.30 0.17 -4.71
CA PHE A 106 17.56 -0.48 -4.40
C PHE A 106 18.15 -1.16 -5.64
N ARG A 107 19.47 -1.30 -5.64
CA ARG A 107 20.20 -2.04 -6.66
C ARG A 107 21.10 -3.05 -5.99
N VAL A 108 20.91 -4.33 -6.32
CA VAL A 108 21.82 -5.40 -5.92
C VAL A 108 22.75 -5.69 -7.09
N SER A 109 24.06 -5.57 -6.87
CA SER A 109 25.07 -5.88 -7.88
C SER A 109 26.13 -6.80 -7.29
N GLY A 110 26.60 -7.75 -8.10
CA GLY A 110 27.62 -8.73 -7.73
C GLY A 110 28.43 -9.14 -8.96
N ARG A 111 29.69 -9.53 -8.74
CA ARG A 111 30.61 -9.92 -9.83
C ARG A 111 30.32 -11.33 -10.38
N GLY A 112 29.61 -12.17 -9.62
CA GLY A 112 29.30 -13.57 -9.96
C GLY A 112 27.87 -13.79 -10.46
N ARG A 113 27.61 -14.99 -11.00
CA ARG A 113 26.26 -15.42 -11.43
C ARG A 113 25.32 -15.75 -10.26
N MET A 114 25.86 -16.00 -9.06
CA MET A 114 25.12 -16.22 -7.82
C MET A 114 25.43 -15.12 -6.81
N GLY A 115 24.38 -14.47 -6.30
CA GLY A 115 24.43 -13.61 -5.12
C GLY A 115 24.04 -14.39 -3.86
N ALA A 116 24.40 -13.88 -2.69
CA ALA A 116 24.09 -14.48 -1.39
C ALA A 116 23.37 -13.48 -0.46
N ASP A 117 22.67 -14.01 0.54
CA ASP A 117 22.01 -13.37 1.69
C ASP A 117 20.83 -12.41 1.43
N GLY A 118 20.86 -11.58 0.39
CA GLY A 118 19.75 -10.68 0.06
C GLY A 118 19.59 -9.47 1.01
N LEU A 119 18.45 -8.79 0.91
CA LEU A 119 18.07 -7.62 1.74
C LEU A 119 16.89 -8.02 2.64
N VAL A 120 16.94 -7.64 3.91
CA VAL A 120 15.81 -7.81 4.85
C VAL A 120 15.42 -6.46 5.45
N ARG A 121 14.12 -6.20 5.52
CA ARG A 121 13.53 -5.16 6.38
C ARG A 121 12.95 -5.89 7.58
N THR A 122 13.46 -5.64 8.78
CA THR A 122 12.78 -6.10 9.99
C THR A 122 11.69 -5.11 10.36
N GLU A 123 10.55 -5.64 10.77
CA GLU A 123 9.35 -4.91 11.19
C GLU A 123 9.54 -4.14 12.50
#